data_AF-A0A379GC56-F1
#
_entry.id   AF-A0A379GC56-F1
#
_cell.length_a   1.000
_cell.length_b   1.000
_cell.length_c   1.000
_cell.angle_alpha   90.00
_cell.angle_beta   90.00
_cell.angle_gamma   90.00
#
_symmetry.space_group_name_H-M   'P 1'
#
loop_
_entity.id
_entity.type
_entity.pdbx_description
1 polymer ?
#
loop_
_entity_poly.entity_id
_entity_poly.type
_entity_poly.pdbx_seq_one_letter_code
_entity_poly.pdbx_strand_id
1 'polypeptide(L)'
;MSQFSTVWVLSDVLSPLPELMGGASSLGQSINVFTFNDEQSIAAFKLGATAVFQLEGKPDDRIMEDYAQSIVETIKSHSDAGLVLLPNTRRGKLFAARLGHRLAARSIK
;
A
#
# COMPACT_ATOMS: atom_id res chain seq x y z
N MET A 1 11.93 -18.31 8.81
CA MET A 1 11.86 -16.83 8.74
C MET A 1 10.42 -16.45 9.01
N SER A 2 10.15 -15.57 9.98
CA SER A 2 8.80 -15.13 10.33
C SER A 2 8.25 -14.23 9.22
N GLN A 3 7.37 -14.75 8.38
CA GLN A 3 6.59 -13.94 7.44
C GLN A 3 5.73 -12.94 8.21
N PHE A 4 5.51 -11.76 7.64
CA PHE A 4 4.54 -10.81 8.19
C PHE A 4 3.12 -11.36 8.00
N SER A 5 2.28 -11.25 9.02
CA SER A 5 0.87 -11.66 8.93
C SER A 5 0.14 -10.89 7.83
N THR A 6 0.45 -9.59 7.69
CA THR A 6 -0.18 -8.72 6.70
C THR A 6 0.87 -7.82 6.04
N VAL A 7 0.85 -7.78 4.71
CA VAL A 7 1.64 -6.87 3.88
C VAL A 7 0.68 -5.97 3.11
N TRP A 8 0.96 -4.68 3.16
CA TRP A 8 0.22 -3.65 2.45
C TRP A 8 1.04 -3.18 1.27
N VAL A 9 0.46 -3.17 0.09
CA VAL A 9 1.06 -2.63 -1.12
C VAL A 9 0.30 -1.37 -1.51
N LEU A 10 1.04 -0.31 -1.78
CA LEU A 10 0.44 0.94 -2.23
C LEU A 10 1.26 1.51 -3.39
N SER A 11 0.60 1.68 -4.53
CA SER A 11 1.18 2.23 -5.75
C SER A 11 0.19 3.17 -6.41
N ASP A 12 0.65 4.35 -6.76
CA ASP A 12 -0.09 5.35 -7.55
C ASP A 12 0.02 5.09 -9.07
N VAL A 13 0.91 4.19 -9.48
CA VAL A 13 1.17 3.81 -10.89
C VAL A 13 0.97 2.31 -11.07
N LEU A 14 0.46 1.88 -12.23
CA LEU A 14 0.26 0.47 -12.55
C LEU A 14 1.56 -0.31 -12.79
N SER A 15 2.57 0.31 -13.41
CA SER A 15 3.79 -0.38 -13.83
C SER A 15 4.62 -1.03 -12.71
N PRO A 16 4.76 -0.45 -11.49
CA PRO A 16 5.51 -1.08 -10.41
C PRO A 16 4.70 -2.16 -9.67
N LEU A 17 3.39 -2.25 -9.91
CA LEU A 17 2.50 -3.10 -9.13
C LEU A 17 2.88 -4.60 -9.19
N PRO A 18 3.23 -5.20 -10.35
CA PRO A 18 3.66 -6.61 -10.40
C PRO A 18 4.92 -6.89 -9.58
N GLU A 19 5.90 -5.98 -9.61
CA GLU A 19 7.14 -6.12 -8.84
C GLU A 19 6.87 -6.03 -7.34
N LEU A 20 6.07 -5.05 -6.92
CA LEU A 20 5.68 -4.86 -5.52
C LEU A 20 4.87 -6.06 -5.00
N MET A 21 3.96 -6.60 -5.81
CA MET A 21 3.17 -7.78 -5.46
C MET A 21 4.03 -9.04 -5.34
N GLY A 22 5.02 -9.21 -6.23
CA GLY A 22 6.01 -10.29 -6.11
C GLY A 22 6.81 -10.21 -4.80
N GLY A 23 7.26 -9.01 -4.44
CA GLY A 23 7.89 -8.75 -3.14
C GLY A 23 6.95 -9.06 -1.97
N ALA A 24 5.69 -8.60 -2.03
CA ALA A 24 4.69 -8.80 -0.98
C ALA A 24 4.41 -10.28 -0.72
N SER A 25 4.26 -11.07 -1.80
CA SER A 25 4.00 -12.51 -1.71
C SER A 25 5.16 -13.28 -1.07
N SER A 26 6.40 -12.84 -1.27
CA SER A 26 7.54 -13.46 -0.59
C SER A 26 7.64 -13.13 0.90
N LEU A 27 7.07 -11.99 1.32
CA LEU A 27 7.25 -11.42 2.65
C LEU A 27 6.09 -11.69 3.61
N GLY A 28 4.88 -11.94 3.11
CA GLY A 28 3.70 -12.12 3.96
C GLY A 28 2.65 -13.07 3.42
N GLN A 29 1.72 -13.42 4.32
CA GLN A 29 0.64 -14.38 4.05
C GLN A 29 -0.60 -13.71 3.48
N SER A 30 -0.96 -12.52 3.97
CA SER A 30 -2.08 -11.74 3.46
C SER A 30 -1.57 -10.45 2.81
N ILE A 31 -1.94 -10.24 1.55
CA ILE A 31 -1.52 -9.09 0.75
C ILE A 31 -2.73 -8.18 0.54
N ASN A 32 -2.69 -7.02 1.17
CA ASN A 32 -3.71 -5.98 1.01
C ASN A 32 -3.17 -4.90 0.08
N VAL A 33 -3.96 -4.46 -0.89
CA VAL A 33 -3.51 -3.48 -1.89
C VAL A 33 -4.43 -2.26 -1.87
N PHE A 34 -3.83 -1.07 -1.83
CA PHE A 34 -4.55 0.18 -2.05
C PHE A 34 -4.48 0.58 -3.52
N THR A 35 -5.62 0.92 -4.09
CA THR A 35 -5.78 1.27 -5.51
C THR A 35 -6.56 2.56 -5.66
N PHE A 36 -6.41 3.24 -6.80
CA PHE A 36 -7.05 4.52 -7.08
C PHE A 36 -8.11 4.46 -8.18
N ASN A 37 -8.18 3.34 -8.90
CA ASN A 37 -9.15 3.13 -9.98
C ASN A 37 -9.40 1.63 -10.19
N ASP A 38 -10.43 1.33 -10.98
CA ASP A 38 -10.85 -0.05 -11.27
C ASP A 38 -9.76 -0.86 -11.99
N GLU A 39 -8.98 -0.23 -12.88
CA GLU A 39 -7.91 -0.90 -13.61
C GLU A 39 -6.83 -1.45 -12.66
N GLN A 40 -6.42 -0.63 -11.69
CA GLN A 40 -5.50 -1.02 -10.63
C GLN A 40 -6.10 -2.11 -9.74
N SER A 41 -7.38 -2.00 -9.40
CA SER A 41 -8.08 -3.00 -8.59
C SER A 41 -8.12 -4.37 -9.27
N ILE A 42 -8.49 -4.40 -10.55
CA ILE A 42 -8.50 -5.62 -11.35
C ILE A 42 -7.09 -6.21 -11.46
N ALA A 43 -6.08 -5.37 -11.70
CA ALA A 43 -4.69 -5.82 -11.78
C ALA A 43 -4.21 -6.42 -10.44
N ALA A 44 -4.50 -5.77 -9.33
CA ALA A 44 -4.13 -6.24 -7.99
C ALA A 44 -4.72 -7.62 -7.68
N PHE A 45 -6.00 -7.84 -7.98
CA PHE A 45 -6.62 -9.16 -7.81
C PHE A 45 -5.99 -10.23 -8.71
N LYS A 46 -5.69 -9.90 -9.98
CA LYS A 46 -5.00 -10.83 -10.89
C LYS A 46 -3.60 -11.22 -10.40
N LEU A 47 -2.94 -10.35 -9.63
CA LEU A 47 -1.61 -10.56 -9.06
C LEU A 47 -1.65 -11.28 -7.70
N GLY A 48 -2.83 -11.70 -7.21
CA GLY A 48 -2.97 -12.47 -5.98
C GLY A 48 -3.17 -11.63 -4.72
N ALA A 49 -3.70 -10.40 -4.84
CA ALA A 49 -4.14 -9.63 -3.68
C ALA A 49 -5.22 -10.39 -2.89
N THR A 50 -5.06 -10.45 -1.57
CA THR A 50 -6.05 -11.00 -0.65
C THR A 50 -7.23 -10.05 -0.49
N ALA A 51 -6.96 -8.75 -0.39
CA ALA A 51 -7.96 -7.70 -0.35
C ALA A 51 -7.48 -6.48 -1.13
N VAL A 52 -8.43 -5.78 -1.75
CA VAL A 52 -8.20 -4.54 -2.48
C VAL A 52 -9.05 -3.44 -1.87
N PHE A 53 -8.41 -2.33 -1.51
CA PHE A 53 -9.02 -1.15 -0.94
C PHE A 53 -8.92 -0.01 -1.95
N GLN A 54 -10.00 0.18 -2.71
CA GLN A 54 -10.09 1.27 -3.68
C GLN A 54 -10.36 2.58 -2.95
N LEU A 55 -9.45 3.53 -3.11
CA LEU A 55 -9.53 4.87 -2.54
C LEU A 55 -10.37 5.74 -3.48
N GLU A 56 -11.67 5.80 -3.21
CA GLU A 56 -12.63 6.61 -3.99
C GLU A 56 -12.90 7.97 -3.33
N GLY A 57 -13.66 8.82 -4.03
CA GLY A 57 -14.22 10.05 -3.44
C GLY A 57 -13.34 11.29 -3.51
N LYS A 58 -12.54 11.44 -4.57
CA LYS A 58 -11.78 12.69 -4.79
C LYS A 58 -12.33 13.56 -5.93
N PRO A 59 -12.35 14.89 -5.74
CA PRO A 59 -12.25 15.85 -6.85
C PRO A 59 -10.87 15.66 -7.52
N ASP A 60 -10.78 15.86 -8.83
CA ASP A 60 -9.58 15.64 -9.68
C ASP A 60 -8.27 16.31 -9.17
N ASP A 61 -8.36 17.23 -8.21
CA ASP A 61 -7.26 18.08 -7.73
C ASP A 61 -6.47 17.56 -6.52
N ARG A 62 -6.81 16.40 -5.95
CA ARG A 62 -6.15 15.94 -4.71
C ARG A 62 -5.07 14.88 -4.93
N ILE A 63 -3.86 15.20 -4.48
CA ILE A 63 -2.66 14.33 -4.53
C ILE A 63 -2.75 13.12 -3.58
N MET A 64 -2.08 12.01 -3.92
CA MET A 64 -2.01 10.73 -3.17
C MET A 64 -1.85 10.91 -1.66
N GLU A 65 -1.05 11.90 -1.28
CA GLU A 65 -0.75 12.38 0.05
C GLU A 65 -1.97 12.65 0.94
N ASP A 66 -3.09 13.10 0.36
CA ASP A 66 -4.31 13.41 1.12
C ASP A 66 -4.99 12.16 1.70
N TYR A 67 -4.75 10.99 1.09
CA TYR A 67 -5.25 9.71 1.61
C TYR A 67 -4.42 9.16 2.76
N ALA A 68 -3.30 9.82 3.12
CA ALA A 68 -2.41 9.32 4.19
C ALA A 68 -3.14 9.09 5.51
N GLN A 69 -4.21 9.82 5.81
CA GLN A 69 -4.97 9.59 7.04
C GLN A 69 -5.83 8.33 6.94
N SER A 70 -6.66 8.23 5.88
CA SER A 70 -7.51 7.08 5.64
C SER A 70 -6.71 5.78 5.55
N ILE A 71 -5.57 5.80 4.86
CA ILE A 71 -4.66 4.64 4.76
C ILE A 71 -4.15 4.21 6.14
N VAL A 72 -3.75 5.16 6.99
CA VAL A 72 -3.26 4.86 8.34
C VAL A 72 -4.37 4.27 9.21
N GLU A 73 -5.58 4.82 9.12
CA GLU A 73 -6.75 4.34 9.85
C GLU A 73 -7.13 2.92 9.41
N THR A 74 -7.15 2.64 8.10
CA THR A 74 -7.39 1.30 7.56
C THR A 74 -6.30 0.30 7.96
N ILE A 75 -5.02 0.69 7.93
CA ILE A 75 -3.94 -0.21 8.36
C ILE A 75 -4.11 -0.55 9.84
N LYS A 76 -4.34 0.46 10.70
CA LYS A 76 -4.52 0.26 12.15
C LYS A 76 -5.77 -0.56 12.49
N SER A 77 -6.85 -0.46 11.71
CA SER A 77 -8.05 -1.26 11.96
C SER A 77 -7.88 -2.74 11.60
N HIS A 78 -6.93 -3.06 10.72
CA HIS A 78 -6.70 -4.42 10.24
C HIS A 78 -5.50 -5.11 10.89
N SER A 79 -4.43 -4.39 11.24
CA SER A 79 -3.34 -4.97 12.03
C SER A 79 -2.54 -3.94 12.83
N ASP A 80 -2.11 -4.35 14.03
CA ASP A 80 -1.15 -3.58 14.86
C ASP A 80 0.30 -3.75 14.39
N ALA A 81 0.59 -4.80 13.61
CA ALA A 81 1.90 -5.07 13.05
C ALA A 81 1.77 -5.51 11.58
N GLY A 82 2.41 -4.78 10.66
CA GLY A 82 2.36 -5.06 9.24
C GLY A 82 3.49 -4.37 8.50
N LEU A 83 3.76 -4.82 7.28
CA LEU A 83 4.74 -4.20 6.39
C LEU A 83 3.99 -3.36 5.34
N VAL A 84 4.48 -2.16 5.04
CA VAL A 84 3.97 -1.35 3.92
C VAL A 84 5.05 -1.26 2.84
N LEU A 85 4.74 -1.76 1.65
CA LEU A 85 5.58 -1.68 0.45
C LEU A 85 5.13 -0.53 -0.43
N LEU A 86 6.10 0.30 -0.81
CA LEU A 86 5.91 1.49 -1.62
C LEU A 86 6.88 1.47 -2.80
N PRO A 87 6.50 1.98 -3.98
CA PRO A 87 7.41 2.08 -5.10
C PRO A 87 8.59 3.01 -4.74
N ASN A 88 9.79 2.69 -5.24
CA ASN A 88 11.01 3.46 -5.01
C ASN A 88 11.06 4.75 -5.87
N THR A 89 9.97 5.51 -5.87
CA THR A 89 9.85 6.81 -6.54
C THR A 89 10.05 7.94 -5.54
N ARG A 90 10.26 9.18 -6.02
CA ARG A 90 10.33 10.36 -5.13
C ARG A 90 9.05 10.50 -4.29
N ARG A 91 7.87 10.31 -4.91
CA ARG A 91 6.58 10.34 -4.23
C ARG A 91 6.44 9.22 -3.22
N GLY A 92 6.79 7.99 -3.59
CA GLY A 92 6.78 6.84 -2.67
C GLY A 92 7.63 7.06 -1.42
N LYS A 93 8.82 7.67 -1.55
CA LYS A 93 9.68 8.02 -0.39
C LYS A 93 9.07 9.11 0.50
N LEU A 94 8.50 10.16 -0.10
CA LEU A 94 7.81 11.21 0.66
C LEU A 94 6.60 10.65 1.41
N PHE A 95 5.85 9.77 0.75
CA PHE A 95 4.71 9.10 1.35
C PHE A 95 5.14 8.14 2.46
N ALA A 96 6.23 7.39 2.28
CA ALA A 96 6.81 6.53 3.31
C ALA A 96 7.18 7.30 4.58
N ALA A 97 7.79 8.48 4.43
CA ALA A 97 8.14 9.33 5.57
C ALA A 97 6.88 9.83 6.30
N ARG A 98 5.84 10.23 5.56
CA ARG A 98 4.56 10.69 6.13
C ARG A 98 3.80 9.55 6.83
N LEU A 99 3.74 8.37 6.23
CA LEU A 99 3.14 7.19 6.85
C LEU A 99 3.93 6.72 8.06
N GLY A 100 5.26 6.64 7.96
CA GLY A 100 6.14 6.20 9.05
C GLY A 100 5.95 7.06 10.31
N HIS A 101 5.85 8.37 10.15
CA HIS A 101 5.56 9.27 11.28
C HIS A 101 4.19 8.99 11.92
N ARG A 102 3.14 8.74 11.12
CA ARG A 102 1.76 8.52 11.61
C ARG A 102 1.51 7.12 12.16
N LEU A 103 2.27 6.14 11.69
CA LEU A 103 2.22 4.73 12.12
C LEU A 103 3.23 4.43 13.23
N ALA A 104 4.06 5.40 13.64
CA ALA A 104 5.25 5.15 14.46
C ALA A 104 6.15 4.03 13.88
N ALA A 105 6.13 3.88 12.55
CA ALA A 105 6.83 2.84 11.82
C ALA A 105 8.18 3.35 11.30
N ARG A 106 9.17 2.44 11.24
CA ARG A 106 10.49 2.75 10.70
C ARG A 106 10.52 2.44 9.20
N SER A 107 10.86 3.43 8.38
CA SER A 107 11.17 3.21 6.97
C SER A 107 12.54 2.55 6.85
N ILE A 108 12.59 1.43 6.14
CA ILE A 108 13.83 0.74 5.75
C ILE A 108 14.07 1.10 4.28
N LYS A 109 15.28 1.58 3.97
CA LYS A 109 15.70 1.96 2.61
C LYS A 109 16.13 0.76 1.80
#